data_AF-A0A031JQ64-F1
#
_entry.id   AF-A0A031JQ64-F1
#
_cell.length_a   1.000
_cell.length_b   1.000
_cell.length_c   1.000
_cell.angle_alpha   90.00
_cell.angle_beta   90.00
_cell.angle_gamma   90.00
#
_symmetry.space_group_name_H-M   'P 1'
#
loop_
_entity.id
_entity.type
_entity.pdbx_description
1 polymer ?
#
loop_
_entity_poly.entity_id
_entity_poly.type
_entity_poly.pdbx_seq_one_letter_code
_entity_poly.pdbx_strand_id
1 'polypeptide(L)'
;MELEKKVARYGVLDAVSYTPFVFQRTELVERLNARTCERCGSDTKPCEIHHVRRLNDLRREADILGYMRSARSRKRIVLCTDCHEAAHSYRPYTRPPRKRAGVESRMR
;
A
#
# COMPACT_ATOMS: atom_id res chain seq x y z
N MET A 1 13.75 37.93 -54.72
CA MET A 1 13.76 36.54 -54.21
C MET A 1 12.80 36.50 -53.04
N GLU A 2 11.53 36.22 -53.32
CA GLU A 2 10.45 36.23 -52.33
C GLU A 2 10.53 34.95 -51.51
N LEU A 3 10.75 35.07 -50.20
CA LEU A 3 10.77 33.94 -49.28
C LEU A 3 9.32 33.54 -48.97
N GLU A 4 8.85 32.45 -49.59
CA GLU A 4 7.58 31.83 -49.22
C GLU A 4 7.61 31.37 -47.76
N LYS A 5 6.84 32.05 -46.91
CA LYS A 5 6.65 31.66 -45.52
C LYS A 5 5.69 30.47 -45.43
N LYS A 6 6.23 29.26 -45.33
CA LYS A 6 5.44 28.09 -44.92
C LYS A 6 5.05 28.21 -43.45
N VAL A 7 3.76 28.37 -43.18
CA VAL A 7 3.22 28.39 -41.81
C VAL A 7 3.24 26.97 -41.26
N ALA A 8 4.17 26.68 -40.36
CA ALA A 8 4.20 25.43 -39.62
C ALA A 8 3.04 25.40 -38.62
N ARG A 9 2.08 24.50 -38.83
CA ARG A 9 1.02 24.21 -37.85
C ARG A 9 1.53 23.12 -36.92
N TYR A 10 2.00 23.51 -35.74
CA TYR A 10 2.25 22.56 -34.67
C TYR A 10 0.90 22.03 -34.15
N GLY A 11 0.85 20.74 -33.78
CA GLY A 11 -0.33 20.16 -33.11
C GLY A 11 -0.62 20.88 -31.78
N VAL A 12 -1.66 20.45 -31.07
CA VAL A 12 -2.03 21.06 -29.78
C VAL A 12 -0.89 20.85 -28.78
N LEU A 13 -0.05 21.88 -28.63
CA LEU A 13 0.97 21.97 -27.61
C LEU A 13 0.24 22.13 -26.27
N ASP A 14 0.70 21.43 -25.24
CA ASP A 14 0.10 21.45 -23.89
C ASP A 14 -1.34 20.92 -23.79
N ALA A 15 -1.71 19.92 -24.60
CA ALA A 15 -2.96 19.20 -24.41
C ALA A 15 -2.96 18.48 -23.03
N VAL A 16 -3.76 18.98 -22.09
CA VAL A 16 -4.00 18.32 -20.79
C VAL A 16 -4.55 16.92 -21.07
N SER A 17 -3.88 15.89 -20.56
CA SER A 17 -4.32 14.52 -20.74
C SER A 17 -5.69 14.31 -20.09
N TYR A 18 -6.64 13.77 -20.86
CA TYR A 18 -7.91 13.33 -20.32
C TYR A 18 -7.69 12.05 -19.51
N THR A 19 -7.49 12.20 -18.20
CA THR A 19 -7.48 11.08 -17.25
C THR A 19 -8.91 10.83 -16.80
N PRO A 20 -9.65 9.85 -17.38
CA PRO A 20 -11.00 9.56 -16.93
C PRO A 20 -10.94 9.17 -15.45
N PHE A 21 -11.69 9.89 -14.61
CA PHE A 21 -11.84 9.53 -13.21
C PHE A 21 -12.62 8.21 -13.13
N VAL A 22 -11.91 7.09 -12.96
CA VAL A 22 -12.53 5.77 -12.89
C VAL A 22 -12.76 5.39 -11.43
N PHE A 23 -13.98 4.99 -11.07
CA PHE A 23 -14.35 4.48 -9.73
C PHE A 23 -13.83 3.05 -9.46
N GLN A 24 -12.61 2.75 -9.88
CA GLN A 24 -11.99 1.45 -9.62
C GLN A 24 -11.39 1.44 -8.22
N ARG A 25 -11.65 0.38 -7.46
CA ARG A 25 -11.01 0.17 -6.16
C ARG A 25 -9.56 -0.22 -6.42
N THR A 26 -8.63 0.40 -5.71
CA THR A 26 -7.24 -0.08 -5.73
C THR A 26 -7.19 -1.44 -5.03
N GLU A 27 -6.29 -2.33 -5.45
CA GLU A 27 -6.03 -3.64 -4.82
C GLU A 27 -5.92 -3.54 -3.28
N LEU A 28 -5.33 -2.46 -2.77
CA LEU A 28 -5.22 -2.20 -1.34
C LEU A 28 -6.57 -2.03 -0.63
N VAL A 29 -7.51 -1.33 -1.27
CA VAL A 29 -8.86 -1.11 -0.75
C VAL A 29 -9.63 -2.44 -0.76
N GLU A 30 -9.43 -3.27 -1.77
CA GLU A 30 -10.01 -4.62 -1.83
C GLU A 30 -9.48 -5.51 -0.71
N ARG A 31 -8.15 -5.51 -0.50
CA ARG A 31 -7.50 -6.25 0.59
C ARG A 31 -7.98 -5.80 1.97
N LEU A 32 -8.17 -4.50 2.18
CA LEU A 32 -8.73 -3.97 3.43
C LEU A 32 -10.19 -4.41 3.63
N ASN A 33 -10.99 -4.37 2.55
CA ASN A 33 -12.39 -4.80 2.59
C ASN A 33 -12.55 -6.31 2.81
N ALA A 34 -11.56 -7.13 2.44
CA ALA A 34 -11.55 -8.56 2.72
C ALA A 34 -11.45 -8.88 4.23
N ARG A 35 -11.14 -7.89 5.08
CA ARG A 35 -11.08 -8.00 6.55
C ARG A 35 -10.22 -9.16 7.07
N THR A 36 -9.31 -9.66 6.26
CA THR A 36 -8.47 -10.81 6.61
C THR A 36 -7.05 -10.34 6.88
N CYS A 37 -6.52 -10.66 8.05
CA CYS A 37 -5.15 -10.34 8.41
C CYS A 37 -4.16 -11.21 7.62
N GLU A 38 -3.25 -10.60 6.87
CA GLU A 38 -2.26 -11.31 6.04
C GLU A 38 -1.20 -12.06 6.86
N ARG A 39 -1.07 -11.73 8.15
CA ARG A 39 -0.11 -12.38 9.05
C ARG A 39 -0.67 -13.61 9.75
N CYS A 40 -1.84 -13.49 10.39
CA CYS A 40 -2.44 -14.57 11.16
C CYS A 40 -3.59 -15.30 10.44
N GLY A 41 -4.13 -14.72 9.35
CA GLY A 41 -5.27 -15.26 8.61
C GLY A 41 -6.61 -15.11 9.32
N SER A 42 -6.68 -14.32 10.40
CA SER A 42 -7.92 -14.10 11.16
C SER A 42 -8.76 -13.01 10.50
N ASP A 43 -10.07 -13.24 10.46
CA ASP A 43 -11.13 -12.37 9.93
C ASP A 43 -12.04 -11.78 11.02
N THR A 44 -11.83 -12.16 12.27
CA THR A 44 -12.69 -11.79 13.41
C THR A 44 -12.41 -10.40 13.96
N LYS A 45 -11.26 -9.81 13.61
CA LYS A 45 -10.76 -8.55 14.18
C LYS A 45 -10.73 -7.44 13.14
N PRO A 46 -10.93 -6.17 13.56
CA PRO A 46 -10.73 -5.04 12.68
C PRO A 46 -9.29 -5.05 12.13
N CYS A 47 -9.19 -4.84 10.83
CA CYS A 47 -7.94 -4.83 10.09
C CYS A 47 -7.57 -3.40 9.69
N GLU A 48 -6.29 -3.08 9.81
CA GLU A 48 -5.70 -1.78 9.51
C GLU A 48 -4.52 -1.95 8.56
N ILE A 49 -4.23 -0.89 7.81
CA ILE A 49 -3.10 -0.86 6.88
C ILE A 49 -1.83 -0.54 7.66
N HIS A 50 -0.90 -1.50 7.68
CA HIS A 50 0.42 -1.33 8.26
C HIS A 50 1.46 -1.00 7.18
N HIS A 51 2.30 0.01 7.44
CA HIS A 51 3.50 0.27 6.63
C HIS A 51 4.68 -0.55 7.15
N VAL A 52 5.20 -1.47 6.34
CA VAL A 52 6.26 -2.42 6.73
C VAL A 52 7.54 -1.73 7.17
N ARG A 53 7.88 -0.60 6.54
CA ARG A 53 9.04 0.23 6.88
C ARG A 53 8.60 1.65 7.16
N ARG A 54 9.23 2.28 8.15
CA ARG A 54 8.99 3.70 8.43
C ARG A 54 9.60 4.53 7.31
N LEU A 55 9.00 5.68 7.05
CA LEU A 55 9.47 6.55 5.97
C LEU A 55 10.92 7.02 6.18
N ASN A 56 11.32 7.21 7.44
CA ASN A 56 12.68 7.60 7.80
C ASN A 56 13.73 6.51 7.53
N ASP A 57 13.31 5.25 7.39
CA ASP A 57 14.22 4.11 7.16
C ASP A 57 14.50 3.91 5.65
N LEU A 58 13.79 4.61 4.76
CA LEU A 58 14.05 4.55 3.33
C LEU A 58 15.21 5.50 2.97
N ARG A 59 15.96 5.18 1.91
CA ARG A 59 17.01 6.08 1.39
C ARG A 59 16.36 7.44 1.12
N ARG A 60 16.81 8.46 1.84
CA ARG A 60 16.41 9.84 1.59
C ARG A 60 16.99 10.24 0.23
N GLU A 61 16.13 10.26 -0.79
CA GLU A 61 16.43 11.05 -1.98
C GLU A 61 16.46 12.52 -1.54
N ALA A 62 17.51 13.26 -1.93
CA ALA A 62 17.70 14.65 -1.52
C ALA A 62 16.62 15.60 -2.08
N ASP A 63 15.90 15.15 -3.12
CA ASP A 63 14.88 15.91 -3.81
C ASP A 63 13.47 15.60 -3.26
N ILE A 64 12.60 16.62 -3.25
CA ILE A 64 11.21 16.56 -2.77
C ILE A 64 10.39 15.52 -3.54
N LEU A 65 10.64 15.38 -4.85
CA LEU A 65 9.99 14.39 -5.71
C LEU A 65 10.38 12.97 -5.29
N GLY A 66 11.64 12.77 -4.91
CA GLY A 66 12.15 11.52 -4.41
C GLY A 66 11.56 11.10 -3.07
N TYR A 67 11.47 12.05 -2.15
CA TYR A 67 10.75 11.86 -0.88
C TYR A 67 9.28 11.48 -1.11
N MET A 68 8.58 12.21 -1.99
CA MET A 68 7.19 11.93 -2.33
C MET A 68 7.01 10.55 -2.99
N ARG A 69 7.90 10.16 -3.91
CA ARG A 69 7.90 8.83 -4.52
C ARG A 69 8.06 7.74 -3.46
N SER A 70 9.05 7.89 -2.59
CA SER A 70 9.32 6.97 -1.49
C SER A 70 8.14 6.86 -0.53
N ALA A 71 7.48 7.97 -0.21
CA ALA A 71 6.30 7.98 0.67
C ALA A 71 5.12 7.20 0.08
N ARG A 72 4.92 7.27 -1.24
CA ARG A 72 3.84 6.59 -1.98
C ARG A 72 4.13 5.11 -2.26
N SER A 73 5.39 4.75 -2.48
CA SER A 73 5.80 3.38 -2.84
C SER A 73 6.07 2.46 -1.64
N ARG A 74 5.83 2.93 -0.40
CA ARG A 74 5.98 2.11 0.81
C ARG A 74 5.13 0.85 0.73
N LYS A 75 5.76 -0.30 0.98
CA LYS A 75 5.06 -1.58 1.11
C LYS A 75 4.07 -1.51 2.26
N ARG A 76 2.81 -1.86 1.95
CA ARG A 76 1.67 -1.86 2.86
C ARG A 76 1.14 -3.29 2.97
N ILE A 77 0.75 -3.69 4.17
CA ILE A 77 0.13 -4.98 4.45
C ILE A 77 -1.11 -4.77 5.33
N VAL A 78 -2.10 -5.65 5.22
CA VAL A 78 -3.32 -5.58 6.03
C VAL A 78 -3.16 -6.47 7.27
N LEU A 79 -3.25 -5.88 8.46
CA LEU A 79 -3.06 -6.57 9.73
C LEU A 79 -4.24 -6.34 10.67
N CYS A 80 -4.60 -7.32 11.49
CA CYS A 80 -5.48 -7.09 12.63
C CYS A 80 -4.79 -6.25 13.72
N THR A 81 -5.57 -5.61 14.59
CA THR A 81 -5.09 -4.75 15.69
C THR A 81 -3.96 -5.39 16.52
N ASP A 82 -4.12 -6.63 16.99
CA ASP A 82 -3.07 -7.35 17.73
C ASP A 82 -1.76 -7.49 16.95
N CYS A 83 -1.87 -7.83 15.65
CA CYS A 83 -0.71 -8.02 14.81
C CYS A 83 -0.05 -6.70 14.45
N HIS A 84 -0.86 -5.62 14.36
CA HIS A 84 -0.42 -4.27 14.10
C HIS A 84 0.45 -3.76 15.27
N GLU A 85 -0.05 -3.86 16.50
CA GLU A 85 0.69 -3.50 17.72
C GLU A 85 1.98 -4.32 17.86
N ALA A 86 1.88 -5.64 17.66
CA ALA A 86 3.04 -6.53 17.72
C ALA A 86 4.11 -6.21 16.66
N ALA A 87 3.72 -5.67 15.52
CA ALA A 87 4.65 -5.23 14.47
C ALA A 87 5.40 -3.95 14.88
N HIS A 88 4.77 -3.05 15.65
CA HIS A 88 5.44 -1.89 16.22
C HIS A 88 6.40 -2.26 17.35
N SER A 89 6.10 -3.29 18.14
CA SER A 89 6.83 -3.69 19.35
C SER A 89 8.01 -4.66 19.13
N TYR A 90 8.70 -4.60 17.97
CA TYR A 90 9.90 -5.40 17.66
C TYR A 90 9.73 -6.92 17.41
N ARG A 91 8.52 -7.43 17.12
CA ARG A 91 8.39 -8.80 16.62
C ARG A 91 8.40 -8.79 15.09
N PRO A 92 9.53 -9.12 14.40
CA PRO A 92 9.53 -9.25 12.96
C PRO A 92 8.44 -10.23 12.52
N TYR A 93 8.02 -10.12 11.25
CA TYR A 93 6.89 -10.81 10.61
C TYR A 93 7.05 -12.34 10.51
N THR A 94 7.67 -12.98 11.49
CA THR A 94 7.52 -14.42 11.73
C THR A 94 6.04 -14.71 11.96
N ARG A 95 5.56 -15.76 11.30
CA ARG A 95 4.20 -16.26 11.49
C ARG A 95 4.04 -16.62 12.97
N PRO A 96 3.11 -16.00 13.72
CA PRO A 96 2.93 -16.34 15.12
C PRO A 96 2.55 -17.84 15.21
N PRO A 97 3.03 -18.57 16.23
CA PRO A 97 2.63 -19.96 16.42
C PRO A 97 1.11 -20.02 16.55
N ARG A 98 0.45 -20.92 15.83
CA ARG A 98 -1.00 -21.13 15.94
C ARG A 98 -1.31 -21.43 17.41
N LYS A 99 -2.16 -20.63 18.07
CA LYS A 99 -2.62 -20.95 19.42
C LYS A 99 -3.31 -22.31 19.32
N ARG A 100 -2.81 -23.34 20.01
CA ARG A 100 -3.48 -24.65 20.05
C ARG A 100 -4.89 -24.39 20.59
N ALA A 101 -5.92 -24.68 19.81
CA ALA A 101 -7.27 -24.73 20.33
C ALA A 101 -7.25 -25.70 21.52
N GLY A 102 -7.78 -25.27 22.66
CA GLY A 102 -7.84 -26.11 23.85
C GLY A 102 -8.49 -27.44 23.48
N VAL A 103 -7.73 -28.52 23.58
CA VAL A 103 -8.32 -29.86 23.65
C VAL A 103 -9.04 -29.89 24.99
N GLU A 104 -10.35 -29.67 24.98
CA GLU A 104 -11.18 -30.04 26.11
C GLU A 104 -10.94 -31.52 26.37
N SER A 105 -10.23 -31.80 27.45
CA SER A 105 -10.12 -33.13 28.01
C SER A 105 -11.53 -33.55 28.40
N ARG A 106 -12.19 -34.32 27.53
CA ARG A 106 -13.34 -35.13 27.91
C ARG A 106 -12.80 -36.17 28.88
N MET A 107 -12.74 -35.78 30.16
CA MET A 107 -12.59 -36.70 31.27
C MET A 107 -13.86 -37.57 31.34
N ARG A 108 -13.62 -38.83 31.66
CA ARG A 108 -14.50 -40.00 31.57
C ARG A 108 -15.82 -39.85 32.33
#